data_AF-A0AA35DAP3-F1
#
_entry.id   AF-A0AA35DAP3-F1
#
_cell.length_a   1.000
_cell.length_b   1.000
_cell.length_c   1.000
_cell.angle_alpha   90.00
_cell.angle_beta   90.00
_cell.angle_gamma   90.00
#
_symmetry.space_group_name_H-M   'P 1'
#
loop_
_entity.id
_entity.type
_entity.pdbx_description
1 polymer ?
#
loop_
_entity_poly.entity_id
_entity_poly.type
_entity_poly.pdbx_seq_one_letter_code
_entity_poly.pdbx_strand_id
1 'polypeptide(L)'
;MVEKADKTEKAKDAPSAHQQAVDAVEKAVLAWAKAWEQQNINAYYAAYSPRFDPQGGTLAAWKQERKDRIVGRDAITVAVRNLKVTLDGDKAAASFQQYYASGSYKATTRKTLRMQREGSQWRIVREETGR
;
A
#
# COMPACT_ATOMS: atom_id res chain seq x y z
N MET A 1 -52.66 20.40 1.13
CA MET A 1 -52.63 19.88 -0.26
C MET A 1 -51.26 20.28 -0.81
N VAL A 2 -50.25 19.40 -0.83
CA VAL A 2 -50.05 18.26 -1.77
C VAL A 2 -49.98 18.87 -3.18
N GLU A 3 -48.86 18.90 -3.91
CA GLU A 3 -47.99 17.81 -4.41
C GLU A 3 -46.59 18.38 -4.77
N LYS A 4 -45.49 17.93 -4.17
CA LYS A 4 -44.53 16.94 -4.72
C LYS A 4 -44.79 16.45 -6.15
N ALA A 5 -43.91 16.85 -7.07
CA ALA A 5 -42.99 15.94 -7.75
C ALA A 5 -42.07 16.72 -8.72
N ASP A 6 -40.76 16.60 -8.55
CA ASP A 6 -39.95 16.16 -9.69
C ASP A 6 -38.95 15.12 -9.21
N LYS A 7 -38.91 14.05 -9.98
CA LYS A 7 -38.27 12.77 -9.74
C LYS A 7 -37.02 12.78 -10.61
N THR A 8 -35.85 12.84 -10.01
CA THR A 8 -34.62 12.51 -10.73
C THR A 8 -34.00 11.26 -10.13
N GLU A 9 -34.30 10.15 -10.80
CA GLU A 9 -33.62 8.87 -10.67
C GLU A 9 -32.15 9.00 -11.11
N LYS A 10 -31.24 8.52 -10.25
CA LYS A 10 -29.98 7.81 -10.54
C LYS A 10 -29.22 8.19 -11.82
N ALA A 11 -28.21 9.06 -11.66
CA ALA A 11 -26.96 8.89 -12.38
C ALA A 11 -26.09 7.84 -11.66
N LYS A 12 -25.52 6.88 -12.39
CA LYS A 12 -24.43 6.04 -11.88
C LYS A 12 -23.17 6.91 -11.85
N ASP A 13 -22.92 7.54 -10.71
CA ASP A 13 -21.85 8.51 -10.49
C ASP A 13 -20.44 7.98 -10.79
N ALA A 14 -19.66 8.76 -11.52
CA ALA A 14 -18.22 8.57 -11.61
C ALA A 14 -17.60 8.79 -10.22
N PRO A 15 -16.55 8.02 -9.83
CA PRO A 15 -15.93 8.18 -8.51
C PRO A 15 -15.38 9.60 -8.34
N SER A 16 -15.60 10.19 -7.17
CA SER A 16 -15.06 11.50 -6.83
C SER A 16 -13.53 11.50 -6.92
N ALA A 17 -12.90 12.68 -7.10
CA ALA A 17 -11.44 12.79 -7.11
C ALA A 17 -10.80 12.19 -5.85
N HIS A 18 -11.47 12.32 -4.70
CA HIS A 18 -11.06 11.68 -3.45
C HIS A 18 -11.10 10.15 -3.55
N GLN A 19 -12.20 9.58 -4.05
CA GLN A 19 -12.31 8.12 -4.21
C GLN A 19 -11.26 7.58 -5.18
N GLN A 20 -11.01 8.27 -6.29
CA GLN A 20 -9.97 7.88 -7.24
C GLN A 20 -8.57 7.89 -6.61
N ALA A 21 -8.28 8.87 -5.74
CA ALA A 21 -7.02 8.93 -5.01
C ALA A 21 -6.90 7.78 -3.98
N VAL A 22 -7.98 7.44 -3.27
CA VAL A 22 -8.04 6.28 -2.38
C VAL A 22 -7.76 5.00 -3.16
N ASP A 23 -8.48 4.77 -4.26
CA ASP A 23 -8.31 3.60 -5.12
C ASP A 23 -6.87 3.48 -5.66
N ALA A 24 -6.23 4.62 -5.98
CA ALA A 24 -4.85 4.65 -6.44
C ALA A 24 -3.86 4.26 -5.34
N VAL A 25 -4.08 4.69 -4.09
CA VAL A 25 -3.28 4.26 -2.93
C VAL A 25 -3.47 2.76 -2.69
N GLU A 26 -4.71 2.27 -2.70
CA GLU A 26 -4.99 0.84 -2.50
C GLU A 26 -4.31 -0.02 -3.57
N LYS A 27 -4.41 0.38 -4.84
CA LYS A 27 -3.71 -0.30 -5.94
C LYS A 27 -2.19 -0.30 -5.74
N ALA A 28 -1.61 0.80 -5.26
CA ALA A 28 -0.18 0.87 -5.00
C ALA A 28 0.25 -0.08 -3.86
N VAL A 29 -0.55 -0.18 -2.79
CA VAL A 29 -0.30 -1.13 -1.67
C VAL A 29 -0.42 -2.58 -2.14
N LEU A 30 -1.43 -2.91 -2.94
CA LEU A 30 -1.60 -4.26 -3.49
C LEU A 30 -0.48 -4.62 -4.48
N ALA A 31 -0.04 -3.66 -5.31
CA ALA A 31 1.09 -3.87 -6.22
C ALA A 31 2.40 -4.11 -5.46
N TRP A 32 2.63 -3.38 -4.36
CA TRP A 32 3.76 -3.61 -3.46
C TRP A 32 3.73 -5.02 -2.86
N ALA A 33 2.57 -5.46 -2.35
CA ALA A 33 2.43 -6.81 -1.78
C ALA A 33 2.67 -7.90 -2.84
N LYS A 34 2.14 -7.71 -4.06
CA LYS A 34 2.35 -8.62 -5.19
C LYS A 34 3.82 -8.68 -5.62
N ALA A 35 4.52 -7.54 -5.67
CA ALA A 35 5.94 -7.51 -5.99
C ALA A 35 6.78 -8.27 -4.96
N TRP A 36 6.42 -8.15 -3.68
CA TRP A 36 7.05 -8.93 -2.60
C TRP A 36 6.76 -10.42 -2.76
N GLU A 37 5.51 -10.81 -2.95
CA GLU A 37 5.11 -12.22 -3.16
C GLU A 37 5.88 -12.88 -4.31
N GLN A 38 6.03 -12.16 -5.42
CA GLN A 38 6.77 -12.61 -6.61
C GLN A 38 8.29 -12.55 -6.45
N GLN A 39 8.80 -12.12 -5.29
CA GLN A 39 10.21 -11.82 -5.05
C GLN A 39 10.82 -10.86 -6.09
N ASN A 40 9.98 -10.02 -6.72
CA ASN A 40 10.41 -9.06 -7.73
C ASN A 40 11.00 -7.83 -7.02
N ILE A 41 12.28 -7.90 -6.72
CA ILE A 41 12.96 -6.90 -5.91
C ILE A 41 12.97 -5.51 -6.56
N ASN A 42 12.99 -5.45 -7.90
CA ASN A 42 12.97 -4.18 -8.63
C ASN A 42 11.62 -3.48 -8.49
N ALA A 43 10.52 -4.21 -8.70
CA ALA A 43 9.18 -3.67 -8.50
C ALA A 43 8.90 -3.36 -7.03
N TYR A 44 9.44 -4.17 -6.11
CA TYR A 44 9.34 -3.92 -4.67
C TYR A 44 10.01 -2.59 -4.32
N TYR A 45 11.26 -2.35 -4.73
CA TYR A 45 11.94 -1.07 -4.48
C TYR A 45 11.29 0.12 -5.17
N ALA A 46 10.69 -0.07 -6.35
CA ALA A 46 9.99 1.01 -7.07
C ALA A 46 8.75 1.53 -6.31
N ALA A 47 8.20 0.74 -5.38
CA ALA A 47 7.14 1.21 -4.50
C ALA A 47 7.62 2.22 -3.44
N TYR A 48 8.94 2.34 -3.22
CA TYR A 48 9.52 3.21 -2.22
C TYR A 48 10.01 4.51 -2.85
N SER A 49 9.82 5.61 -2.13
CA SER A 49 10.34 6.92 -2.51
C SER A 49 11.88 6.92 -2.42
N PRO A 50 12.58 7.67 -3.29
CA PRO A 50 13.99 7.99 -3.08
C PRO A 50 14.26 8.71 -1.74
N ARG A 51 13.23 9.34 -1.16
CA ARG A 51 13.25 10.01 0.16
C ARG A 51 12.80 9.08 1.30
N PHE A 52 12.71 7.77 1.06
CA PHE A 52 12.34 6.80 2.08
C PHE A 52 13.31 6.85 3.27
N ASP A 53 12.74 6.96 4.47
CA ASP A 53 13.48 6.95 5.73
C ASP A 53 13.34 5.58 6.41
N PRO A 54 14.35 4.70 6.31
CA PRO A 54 14.36 3.46 7.05
C PRO A 54 14.61 3.74 8.53
N GLN A 55 13.68 3.31 9.40
CA GLN A 55 13.85 3.42 10.84
C GLN A 55 15.13 2.70 11.30
N GLY A 56 16.22 3.46 11.52
CA GLY A 56 17.47 2.94 12.09
C GLY A 56 18.59 2.58 11.11
N GLY A 57 18.71 3.23 9.95
CA GLY A 57 19.86 2.99 9.07
C GLY A 57 19.90 3.85 7.80
N THR A 58 20.69 3.44 6.82
CA THR A 58 20.72 4.06 5.49
C THR A 58 19.78 3.34 4.52
N LEU A 59 19.29 4.05 3.50
CA LEU A 59 18.47 3.46 2.44
C LEU A 59 19.19 2.29 1.75
N ALA A 60 20.51 2.39 1.54
CA ALA A 60 21.30 1.35 0.91
C ALA A 60 21.38 0.07 1.77
N ALA A 61 21.65 0.22 3.08
CA ALA A 61 21.68 -0.92 4.00
C ALA A 61 20.30 -1.59 4.10
N TRP A 62 19.24 -0.79 4.19
CA TRP A 62 17.86 -1.31 4.19
C TRP A 62 17.53 -2.07 2.90
N LYS A 63 17.94 -1.55 1.73
CA LYS A 63 17.74 -2.26 0.45
C LYS A 63 18.43 -3.62 0.49
N GLN A 64 19.71 -3.66 0.84
CA GLN A 64 20.47 -4.90 0.90
C GLN A 64 19.81 -5.92 1.85
N GLU A 65 19.47 -5.51 3.07
CA GLU A 65 18.78 -6.37 4.03
C GLU A 65 17.46 -6.93 3.46
N ARG A 66 16.66 -6.09 2.80
CA ARG A 66 15.40 -6.53 2.18
C ARG A 66 15.62 -7.50 1.04
N LYS A 67 16.67 -7.32 0.23
CA LYS A 67 17.03 -8.26 -0.84
C LYS A 67 17.32 -9.64 -0.25
N ASP A 68 18.14 -9.70 0.79
CA ASP A 68 18.56 -10.96 1.43
C ASP A 68 17.41 -11.65 2.18
N ARG A 69 16.41 -10.88 2.60
CA ARG A 69 15.19 -11.42 3.22
C ARG A 69 14.15 -11.92 2.20
N ILE A 70 14.14 -11.39 0.97
CA ILE A 70 13.08 -11.65 -0.01
C ILE A 70 13.53 -12.62 -1.10
N VAL A 71 14.71 -12.38 -1.69
CA VAL A 71 15.18 -13.10 -2.88
C VAL A 71 15.73 -14.47 -2.47
N GLY A 72 15.31 -15.51 -3.17
CA GLY A 72 15.80 -16.88 -2.94
C GLY A 72 15.17 -17.56 -1.72
N ARG A 73 14.10 -16.98 -1.15
CA ARG A 73 13.26 -17.67 -0.17
C ARG A 73 12.40 -18.73 -0.86
N ASP A 74 11.82 -19.61 -0.05
CA ASP A 74 10.68 -20.42 -0.46
C ASP A 74 9.55 -19.55 -1.01
N ALA A 75 8.54 -20.18 -1.61
CA ALA A 75 7.35 -19.48 -2.07
C ALA A 75 6.79 -18.56 -0.98
N ILE A 76 6.76 -17.26 -1.27
CA ILE A 76 6.24 -16.24 -0.37
C ILE A 76 4.74 -16.11 -0.62
N THR A 77 3.97 -15.82 0.42
CA THR A 77 2.59 -15.32 0.32
C THR A 77 2.51 -14.02 1.10
N VAL A 78 1.97 -12.97 0.48
CA VAL A 78 1.73 -11.68 1.13
C VAL A 78 0.29 -11.26 0.92
N ALA A 79 -0.56 -11.44 1.94
CA ALA A 79 -1.95 -11.00 1.87
C ALA A 79 -2.16 -9.71 2.66
N VAL A 80 -2.79 -8.72 2.02
CA VAL A 80 -3.22 -7.47 2.63
C VAL A 80 -4.70 -7.62 3.00
N ARG A 81 -5.02 -7.41 4.28
CA ARG A 81 -6.38 -7.53 4.82
C ARG A 81 -6.77 -6.28 5.56
N ASN A 82 -8.06 -5.94 5.53
CA ASN A 82 -8.63 -4.80 6.26
C ASN A 82 -7.87 -3.49 5.96
N LEU A 83 -7.56 -3.27 4.68
CA LEU A 83 -6.88 -2.06 4.23
C LEU A 83 -7.78 -0.85 4.44
N LYS A 84 -7.24 0.15 5.13
CA LYS A 84 -7.84 1.46 5.35
C LYS A 84 -6.88 2.52 4.86
N VAL A 85 -7.39 3.46 4.07
CA VAL A 85 -6.63 4.58 3.54
C VAL A 85 -7.19 5.87 4.11
N THR A 86 -6.32 6.74 4.60
CA THR A 86 -6.62 8.15 4.88
C THR A 86 -5.78 9.03 3.96
N LEU A 87 -6.41 10.06 3.40
CA LEU A 87 -5.76 11.03 2.51
C LEU A 87 -5.64 12.39 3.21
N ASP A 88 -4.55 13.09 2.89
CA ASP A 88 -4.28 14.47 3.28
C ASP A 88 -3.52 15.15 2.13
N GLY A 89 -4.28 15.67 1.17
CA GLY A 89 -3.72 16.22 -0.07
C GLY A 89 -2.91 15.18 -0.85
N ASP A 90 -1.61 15.45 -0.99
CA ASP A 90 -0.65 14.54 -1.65
C ASP A 90 -0.02 13.52 -0.69
N LYS A 91 -0.50 13.42 0.55
CA LYS A 91 -0.07 12.43 1.54
C LYS A 91 -1.18 11.40 1.77
N ALA A 92 -0.77 10.18 2.10
CA ALA A 92 -1.68 9.13 2.50
C ALA A 92 -1.10 8.29 3.65
N ALA A 93 -1.97 7.72 4.47
CA ALA A 93 -1.63 6.62 5.35
C ALA A 93 -2.49 5.41 5.02
N ALA A 94 -1.83 4.29 4.71
CA ALA A 94 -2.47 3.01 4.43
C ALA A 94 -2.18 2.04 5.58
N SER A 95 -3.20 1.70 6.36
CA SER A 95 -3.11 0.77 7.50
C SER A 95 -3.83 -0.53 7.20
N PHE A 96 -3.18 -1.66 7.44
CA PHE A 96 -3.71 -2.98 7.12
C PHE A 96 -3.10 -4.08 8.00
N GLN A 97 -3.73 -5.25 7.98
CA GLN A 97 -3.14 -6.48 8.48
C GLN A 97 -2.42 -7.18 7.34
N GLN A 98 -1.11 -7.39 7.50
CA GLN A 98 -0.32 -8.21 6.60
C GLN A 98 -0.27 -9.63 7.13
N TYR A 99 -0.71 -10.58 6.32
CA TYR A 99 -0.34 -11.99 6.50
C TYR A 99 0.88 -12.29 5.62
N TYR A 100 1.92 -12.84 6.22
CA TYR A 100 3.12 -13.31 5.55
C TYR A 100 3.27 -14.81 5.78
N ALA A 101 3.60 -15.56 4.73
CA ALA A 101 4.05 -16.93 4.83
C ALA A 101 5.22 -17.21 3.88
N SER A 102 6.15 -18.05 4.31
CA SER A 102 7.24 -18.57 3.48
C SER A 102 7.73 -19.87 4.11
N GLY A 103 7.61 -20.99 3.40
CA GLY A 103 7.88 -22.31 3.97
C GLY A 103 6.99 -22.59 5.19
N SER A 104 7.59 -22.98 6.31
CA SER A 104 6.88 -23.22 7.58
C SER A 104 6.59 -21.93 8.38
N TYR A 105 7.25 -20.82 8.05
CA TYR A 105 7.09 -19.58 8.78
C TYR A 105 5.81 -18.86 8.36
N LYS A 106 5.02 -18.43 9.35
CA LYS A 106 3.79 -17.66 9.16
C LYS A 106 3.71 -16.56 10.21
N ALA A 107 3.33 -15.37 9.80
CA ALA A 107 3.14 -14.23 10.70
C ALA A 107 1.98 -13.35 10.23
N THR A 108 1.25 -12.77 11.18
CA THR A 108 0.32 -11.69 10.91
C THR A 108 0.78 -10.46 11.67
N THR A 109 0.94 -9.34 10.97
CA THR A 109 1.40 -8.08 11.55
C THR A 109 0.48 -6.94 11.16
N ARG A 110 0.41 -5.90 11.99
CA ARG A 110 -0.25 -4.65 11.61
C ARG A 110 0.79 -3.73 10.97
N LYS A 111 0.48 -3.23 9.79
CA LYS A 111 1.34 -2.33 9.02
C LYS A 111 0.65 -0.99 8.85
N THR A 112 1.45 0.08 8.88
CA THR A 112 1.07 1.39 8.36
C THR A 112 2.13 1.85 7.38
N LEU A 113 1.72 2.12 6.15
CA LEU A 113 2.55 2.72 5.11
C LEU A 113 2.19 4.19 5.00
N ARG A 114 3.15 5.07 5.27
CA ARG A 114 3.01 6.49 4.95
C ARG A 114 3.47 6.67 3.52
N MET A 115 2.60 7.25 2.70
CA MET A 115 2.83 7.42 1.28
C MET A 115 2.74 8.90 0.89
N GLN A 116 3.50 9.25 -0.13
CA GLN A 116 3.49 10.57 -0.76
C GLN A 116 3.24 10.38 -2.25
N ARG A 117 2.40 11.23 -2.83
CA ARG A 117 2.21 11.30 -4.27
C ARG A 117 3.42 11.98 -4.90
N GLU A 118 4.09 11.26 -5.79
CA GLU A 118 5.20 11.72 -6.63
C GLU A 118 4.76 11.64 -8.09
N GLY A 119 4.29 12.77 -8.63
CA GLY A 119 3.68 12.82 -9.96
C GLY A 119 2.39 11.99 -10.03
N SER A 120 2.40 10.95 -10.84
CA SER A 120 1.26 10.02 -10.99
C SER A 120 1.32 8.80 -10.08
N GLN A 121 2.38 8.65 -9.26
CA GLN A 121 2.61 7.45 -8.45
C GLN A 121 2.51 7.76 -6.96
N TRP A 122 1.88 6.86 -6.19
CA TRP A 122 1.98 6.86 -4.74
C TRP A 122 3.19 6.02 -4.33
N ARG A 123 4.10 6.62 -3.56
CA ARG A 123 5.31 5.94 -3.08
C ARG A 123 5.42 5.96 -1.57
N ILE A 124 5.93 4.87 -1.01
CA ILE A 124 6.13 4.68 0.42
C ILE A 124 7.31 5.54 0.86
N VAL A 125 7.06 6.44 1.81
CA VAL A 125 8.09 7.29 2.43
C VAL A 125 8.46 6.81 3.83
N ARG A 126 7.59 6.03 4.49
CA ARG A 126 7.85 5.41 5.79
C ARG A 126 7.05 4.12 5.97
N GLU A 127 7.69 3.14 6.58
CA GLU A 127 7.06 1.90 7.03
C GLU A 127 7.02 1.82 8.54
N GLU A 128 5.86 1.45 9.08
CA GLU A 128 5.67 1.17 10.50
C GLU A 128 5.09 -0.23 10.66
N THR A 129 5.67 -1.01 11.56
CA THR A 129 5.22 -2.38 11.88
C THR A 129 4.81 -2.40 13.35
N GLY A 130 3.51 -2.56 13.60
CA GLY A 130 2.96 -2.76 14.93
C GLY A 130 3.01 -4.24 15.34
N ARG A 131 3.03 -4.49 16.65
CA ARG A 131 2.79 -5.82 17.23
C ARG A 131 1.32 -6.22 17.08
#